data_AF-A0A1X7TUZ7-F1
#
_entry.id   AF-A0A1X7TUZ7-F1
#
_cell.length_a   1.000
_cell.length_b   1.000
_cell.length_c   1.000
_cell.angle_alpha   90.00
_cell.angle_beta   90.00
_cell.angle_gamma   90.00
#
_symmetry.space_group_name_H-M   'P 1'
#
loop_
_entity.id
_entity.type
_entity.pdbx_description
1 polymer ?
#
loop_
_entity_poly.entity_id
_entity_poly.type
_entity_poly.pdbx_seq_one_letter_code
_entity_poly.pdbx_strand_id
1 'polypeptide(L)'
;MASSHNGESSYFSYLDVFLLGVFILVLFLIVRKFRRRARGDDERVKKLQINPVIKQISSPVYSSSLSTSGSFIDKMKTRKKRVLILYGSQTGTGEEFSNRLAKDSSHLGLPAMTFDPEDCTDW
;
A
#
# COMPACT_ATOMS: atom_id res chain seq x y z
N MET A 1 -24.96 49.47 -52.57
CA MET A 1 -25.91 48.64 -51.79
C MET A 1 -25.13 47.70 -50.91
N ALA A 2 -25.50 47.66 -49.64
CA ALA A 2 -24.71 47.14 -48.53
C ALA A 2 -24.80 45.62 -48.37
N SER A 3 -23.72 45.08 -47.79
CA SER A 3 -23.66 43.96 -46.84
C SER A 3 -24.22 42.59 -47.24
N SER A 4 -23.35 41.57 -47.29
CA SER A 4 -23.24 40.66 -46.15
C SER A 4 -22.09 39.67 -46.33
N HIS A 5 -21.14 39.74 -45.39
CA HIS A 5 -20.00 38.87 -45.24
C HIS A 5 -20.38 37.85 -44.15
N ASN A 6 -20.89 36.67 -44.52
CA ASN A 6 -21.25 35.64 -43.53
C ASN A 6 -20.04 34.76 -43.21
N GLY A 7 -19.33 35.10 -42.13
CA GLY A 7 -18.21 34.35 -41.57
C GLY A 7 -18.64 33.33 -40.50
N GLU A 8 -19.35 32.27 -40.90
CA GLU A 8 -19.90 31.27 -39.95
C GLU A 8 -19.20 29.89 -39.99
N SER A 9 -18.02 29.76 -40.60
CA SER A 9 -17.34 28.45 -40.76
C SER A 9 -16.16 28.18 -39.81
N SER A 10 -15.80 29.09 -38.91
CA SER A 10 -14.59 28.93 -38.07
C SER A 10 -14.84 28.42 -36.66
N TYR A 11 -16.03 28.59 -36.08
CA TYR A 11 -16.27 28.27 -34.67
C TYR A 11 -16.54 26.78 -34.39
N PHE A 12 -17.06 26.03 -35.37
CA PHE A 12 -17.32 24.59 -35.22
C PHE A 12 -16.04 23.73 -35.14
N SER A 13 -14.90 24.20 -35.64
CA SER A 13 -13.64 23.43 -35.63
C SER A 13 -12.80 23.66 -34.36
N TYR A 14 -12.69 24.91 -33.89
CA TYR A 14 -11.91 25.20 -32.68
C TYR A 14 -12.63 24.81 -31.38
N LEU A 15 -13.96 24.93 -31.32
CA LEU A 15 -14.74 24.52 -30.14
C LEU A 15 -14.66 23.02 -29.91
N ASP A 16 -14.70 22.22 -30.98
CA ASP A 16 -14.68 20.76 -30.88
C ASP A 16 -13.30 20.23 -30.49
N VAL A 17 -12.22 20.84 -31.02
CA VAL A 17 -10.83 20.55 -30.62
C VAL A 17 -10.58 20.95 -29.15
N PHE A 18 -11.15 22.08 -28.71
CA PHE A 18 -11.09 22.50 -27.31
C PHE A 18 -11.83 21.53 -26.38
N LEU A 19 -13.04 21.10 -26.76
CA LEU A 19 -13.83 20.10 -26.04
C LEU A 19 -13.09 18.76 -25.91
N LEU A 20 -12.48 18.28 -27.00
CA LEU A 20 -11.68 17.06 -26.99
C LEU A 20 -10.47 17.19 -26.05
N GLY A 21 -9.79 18.34 -26.05
CA GLY A 21 -8.67 18.62 -25.14
C GLY A 21 -9.08 18.59 -23.67
N VAL A 22 -10.21 19.21 -23.32
CA VAL A 22 -10.76 19.19 -21.95
C VAL A 22 -11.13 17.77 -21.54
N PHE A 23 -11.74 16.99 -22.44
CA PHE A 23 -12.13 15.60 -22.16
C PHE A 23 -10.91 14.71 -21.88
N ILE A 24 -9.85 14.84 -22.69
CA ILE A 24 -8.58 14.14 -22.49
C ILE A 24 -7.94 14.55 -21.16
N LEU A 25 -7.94 15.84 -20.82
CA LEU A 25 -7.41 16.34 -19.55
C LEU A 25 -8.19 15.76 -18.35
N VAL A 26 -9.53 15.74 -18.42
CA VAL A 26 -10.37 15.17 -17.36
C VAL A 26 -10.11 13.68 -17.21
N LEU A 27 -10.04 12.93 -18.32
CA LEU A 27 -9.70 11.50 -18.30
C LEU A 27 -8.31 11.26 -17.70
N PHE A 28 -7.32 12.09 -18.08
CA PHE A 28 -5.98 12.03 -17.52
C PHE A 28 -5.98 12.31 -16.01
N LEU A 29 -6.75 13.29 -15.53
CA LEU A 29 -6.87 13.58 -14.10
C LEU A 29 -7.58 12.46 -13.33
N ILE A 30 -8.60 11.82 -13.91
CA ILE A 30 -9.28 10.66 -13.34
C ILE A 30 -8.31 9.47 -13.22
N VAL A 31 -7.59 9.15 -14.29
CA VAL A 31 -6.57 8.08 -14.29
C VAL A 31 -5.46 8.40 -13.31
N ARG A 32 -5.00 9.66 -13.22
CA ARG A 32 -3.99 10.11 -12.26
C ARG A 32 -4.50 10.01 -10.82
N LYS A 33 -5.76 10.36 -10.55
CA LYS A 33 -6.36 10.21 -9.21
C LYS A 33 -6.51 8.74 -8.84
N PHE A 34 -6.92 7.90 -9.78
CA PHE A 34 -7.04 6.46 -9.58
C PHE A 34 -5.67 5.81 -9.30
N ARG A 35 -4.64 6.17 -10.07
CA ARG A 35 -3.24 5.77 -9.83
C ARG A 35 -2.69 6.31 -8.50
N ARG A 36 -3.08 7.52 -8.08
CA ARG A 36 -2.69 8.07 -6.77
C ARG A 36 -3.39 7.38 -5.61
N ARG A 37 -4.67 6.98 -5.74
CA ARG A 37 -5.35 6.15 -4.74
C ARG A 37 -4.64 4.81 -4.56
N ALA A 38 -4.24 4.17 -5.66
CA ALA A 38 -3.49 2.90 -5.60
C ALA A 38 -2.09 3.01 -4.96
N ARG A 39 -1.50 4.22 -4.87
CA ARG A 39 -0.21 4.47 -4.19
C ARG A 39 -0.35 5.02 -2.77
N GLY A 40 -1.52 5.52 -2.38
CA GLY A 40 -1.76 6.14 -1.07
C GLY A 40 -1.79 5.15 0.10
N ASP A 41 -2.09 3.88 -0.18
CA ASP A 41 -2.12 2.83 0.85
C ASP A 41 -0.70 2.50 1.37
N ASP A 42 0.35 2.70 0.57
CA ASP A 42 1.74 2.51 0.99
C ASP A 42 2.29 3.70 1.80
N GLU A 43 1.79 4.91 1.54
CA GLU A 43 2.26 6.13 2.22
C GLU A 43 1.66 6.28 3.63
N ARG A 44 0.42 5.82 3.85
CA ARG A 44 -0.19 5.78 5.19
C ARG A 44 0.52 4.79 6.12
N VAL A 45 1.07 3.70 5.58
CA VAL A 45 1.93 2.77 6.34
C VAL A 45 3.26 3.45 6.71
N LYS A 46 3.83 4.33 5.86
CA LYS A 46 5.05 5.08 6.18
C LYS A 46 4.84 6.21 7.20
N LYS A 47 3.64 6.77 7.33
CA LYS A 47 3.34 7.83 8.33
C LYS A 47 2.95 7.31 9.72
N LEU A 48 2.93 5.99 9.92
CA LEU A 48 2.88 5.36 11.23
C LEU A 48 4.30 4.96 11.70
N GLN A 49 5.31 5.75 11.33
CA GLN A 49 6.56 5.73 12.07
C GLN A 49 6.28 6.31 13.45
N ILE A 50 5.88 5.41 14.35
CA ILE A 50 6.01 5.54 15.79
C ILE A 50 7.43 6.05 16.02
N ASN A 51 7.57 7.27 16.52
CA ASN A 51 8.85 7.78 16.98
C ASN A 51 9.15 6.94 18.24
N PRO A 52 10.00 5.90 18.17
CA PRO A 52 10.28 5.15 19.38
C PRO A 52 11.22 6.05 20.16
N VAL A 53 10.75 6.61 21.28
CA VAL A 53 11.66 7.06 22.32
C VAL A 53 12.30 5.78 22.85
N ILE A 54 13.33 5.32 22.15
CA ILE A 54 14.21 4.26 22.59
C ILE A 54 14.96 4.86 23.76
N LYS A 55 14.42 4.67 24.96
CA LYS A 55 15.22 4.71 26.17
C LYS A 55 16.28 3.63 25.95
N GLN A 56 17.51 4.04 25.63
CA GLN A 56 18.62 3.15 25.35
C GLN A 56 18.91 2.31 26.60
N ILE A 57 18.21 1.19 26.72
CA ILE A 57 18.69 0.06 27.49
C ILE A 57 19.69 -0.57 26.53
N SER A 58 20.96 -0.42 26.86
CA SER A 58 22.09 -1.05 26.22
C SER A 58 21.94 -2.58 26.30
N SER A 59 21.14 -3.17 25.42
CA SER A 59 21.21 -4.58 25.07
C SER A 59 22.11 -4.71 23.84
N PRO A 60 22.96 -5.75 23.78
CA PRO A 60 23.98 -5.87 22.74
C PRO A 60 23.30 -5.92 21.37
N VAL A 61 23.71 -4.99 20.51
CA VAL A 61 23.42 -4.98 19.09
C VAL A 61 24.03 -6.25 18.50
N TYR A 62 23.25 -7.31 18.39
CA TYR A 62 23.55 -8.38 17.45
C TYR A 62 23.42 -7.77 16.06
N SER A 63 24.55 -7.27 15.56
CA SER A 63 24.75 -7.02 14.15
C SER A 63 24.85 -8.37 13.45
N SER A 64 23.75 -9.12 13.39
CA SER A 64 23.67 -10.29 12.52
C SER A 64 23.45 -9.77 11.10
N SER A 65 24.55 -9.38 10.46
CA SER A 65 24.67 -9.43 9.00
C SER A 65 24.71 -10.89 8.55
N LEU A 66 23.79 -11.71 9.07
CA LEU A 66 23.62 -13.08 8.64
C LEU A 66 22.58 -13.00 7.53
N SER A 67 23.03 -13.30 6.31
CA SER A 67 22.16 -13.75 5.25
C SER A 67 21.50 -15.06 5.70
N THR A 68 20.57 -14.98 6.65
CA THR A 68 19.79 -16.12 7.11
C THR A 68 18.76 -16.38 6.04
N SER A 69 19.16 -17.13 5.02
CA SER A 69 18.27 -17.78 4.06
C SER A 69 17.28 -18.67 4.83
N GLY A 70 16.17 -18.08 5.28
CA GLY A 70 15.27 -18.71 6.25
C GLY A 70 14.54 -17.72 7.16
N SER A 71 14.98 -16.46 7.22
CA SER A 71 14.40 -15.42 8.06
C SER A 71 12.88 -15.25 7.83
N PHE A 72 12.13 -14.93 8.89
CA PHE A 72 10.69 -14.65 8.79
C PHE A 72 10.40 -13.49 7.81
N ILE A 73 11.36 -12.57 7.64
CA ILE A 73 11.30 -11.49 6.65
C ILE A 73 11.23 -12.06 5.22
N ASP A 74 12.03 -13.06 4.89
CA ASP A 74 12.01 -13.66 3.56
C ASP A 74 10.73 -14.47 3.33
N LYS A 75 10.22 -15.15 4.37
CA LYS A 75 8.91 -15.82 4.32
C LYS A 75 7.77 -14.82 4.09
N MET A 76 7.79 -13.67 4.75
CA MET A 76 6.82 -12.59 4.54
C MET A 76 6.90 -12.00 3.13
N LYS A 77 8.11 -11.72 2.63
CA LYS A 77 8.33 -11.21 1.27
C LYS A 77 7.84 -12.21 0.22
N THR A 78 8.19 -13.48 0.37
CA THR A 78 7.76 -14.57 -0.54
C THR A 78 6.25 -14.71 -0.57
N ARG A 79 5.60 -14.64 0.59
CA ARG A 79 4.13 -14.74 0.72
C ARG A 79 3.41 -13.41 0.49
N LYS A 80 4.14 -12.32 0.17
CA LYS A 80 3.63 -10.95 0.00
C LYS A 80 2.75 -10.49 1.16
N LYS A 81 3.14 -10.85 2.39
CA LYS A 81 2.43 -10.49 3.62
C LYS A 81 3.05 -9.23 4.20
N ARG A 82 2.19 -8.30 4.63
CA ARG A 82 2.59 -6.99 5.16
C ARG A 82 2.49 -6.91 6.69
N VAL A 83 1.77 -7.84 7.30
CA VAL A 83 1.55 -7.90 8.74
C VAL A 83 1.95 -9.29 9.25
N LEU A 84 2.72 -9.31 10.34
CA LEU A 84 3.06 -10.52 11.08
C LEU A 84 2.28 -10.51 12.40
N ILE A 85 1.58 -11.60 12.69
CA ILE A 85 0.85 -11.78 13.95
C ILE A 85 1.53 -12.93 14.69
N LEU A 86 2.24 -12.57 15.75
CA LEU A 86 2.89 -13.54 16.64
C LEU A 86 1.89 -13.98 17.71
N TYR A 87 1.79 -15.27 17.96
CA TYR A 87 0.99 -15.81 19.05
C TYR A 87 1.81 -16.79 19.87
N GLY A 88 1.74 -16.67 21.19
CA GLY A 88 2.17 -17.73 22.11
C GLY A 88 0.94 -18.42 22.66
N SER A 89 0.81 -19.72 22.50
CA SER A 89 -0.34 -20.45 23.03
C SER A 89 0.05 -21.79 23.61
N GLN A 90 -0.37 -22.05 24.84
CA GLN A 90 -0.14 -23.32 25.53
C GLN A 90 -1.14 -24.40 25.10
N THR A 91 -2.37 -24.00 24.77
CA THR A 91 -3.51 -24.90 24.47
C THR A 91 -4.18 -24.56 23.13
N GLY A 92 -3.50 -23.83 22.23
CA GLY A 92 -3.97 -23.49 20.88
C GLY A 92 -4.98 -22.34 20.80
N THR A 93 -5.47 -21.79 21.91
CA THR A 93 -6.43 -20.67 21.88
C THR A 93 -5.86 -19.40 21.22
N GLY A 94 -4.58 -19.11 21.46
CA GLY A 94 -3.88 -17.97 20.87
C GLY A 94 -3.65 -18.14 19.37
N GLU A 95 -3.46 -19.38 18.91
CA GLU A 95 -3.38 -19.71 17.49
C GLU A 95 -4.71 -19.41 16.79
N GLU A 96 -5.83 -19.80 17.39
CA GLU A 96 -7.13 -19.56 16.77
C GLU A 96 -7.48 -18.06 16.72
N PHE A 97 -7.19 -17.31 17.78
CA PHE A 97 -7.41 -15.86 17.78
C PHE A 97 -6.56 -15.14 16.74
N SER A 98 -5.29 -15.53 16.61
CA SER A 98 -4.38 -14.91 15.66
C SER A 98 -4.75 -15.24 14.21
N ASN A 99 -5.27 -16.45 13.94
CA ASN A 99 -5.82 -16.82 12.64
C ASN A 99 -7.09 -16.02 12.30
N ARG A 100 -7.98 -15.80 13.27
CA ARG A 100 -9.16 -14.92 13.08
C ARG A 100 -8.73 -13.48 12.78
N LEU A 101 -7.76 -12.97 13.54
CA LEU A 101 -7.20 -11.64 13.32
C LEU A 101 -6.53 -11.50 11.94
N ALA A 102 -5.83 -12.53 11.48
CA ALA A 102 -5.22 -12.55 10.14
C ALA A 102 -6.26 -12.50 9.02
N LYS A 103 -7.40 -13.17 9.22
CA LYS A 103 -8.54 -13.15 8.28
C LYS A 103 -9.17 -11.77 8.21
N ASP A 104 -9.41 -11.13 9.35
CA ASP A 104 -9.97 -9.78 9.41
C ASP A 104 -9.01 -8.74 8.81
N SER A 105 -7.71 -8.87 9.08
CA SER A 105 -6.68 -8.01 8.48
C SER A 105 -6.71 -8.09 6.94
N SER A 106 -6.92 -9.28 6.40
CA SER A 106 -7.03 -9.49 4.96
C SER A 106 -8.26 -8.80 4.36
N HIS A 107 -9.39 -8.74 5.08
CA HIS A 107 -10.57 -7.97 4.67
C HIS A 107 -10.32 -6.45 4.66
N LEU A 108 -9.43 -5.96 5.51
CA LEU A 108 -8.99 -4.56 5.54
C LEU A 108 -7.93 -4.24 4.46
N GLY A 109 -7.62 -5.19 3.57
CA GLY A 109 -6.60 -5.05 2.54
C GLY A 109 -5.17 -5.21 3.07
N LEU A 110 -4.99 -5.60 4.32
CA LEU A 110 -3.67 -5.84 4.94
C LEU A 110 -3.42 -7.35 5.01
N PRO A 111 -2.75 -7.97 4.03
CA PRO A 111 -2.51 -9.41 4.05
C PRO A 111 -1.56 -9.76 5.20
N ALA A 112 -2.09 -10.46 6.20
CA ALA A 112 -1.38 -10.88 7.39
C ALA A 112 -0.94 -12.35 7.31
N MET A 113 0.06 -12.70 8.13
CA MET A 113 0.51 -14.07 8.39
C MET A 113 0.68 -14.27 9.89
N THR A 114 0.17 -15.41 10.36
CA THR A 114 0.32 -15.91 11.71
C THR A 114 1.61 -16.71 11.85
N PHE A 115 2.27 -16.59 13.00
CA PHE A 115 3.52 -17.30 13.26
C PHE A 115 3.70 -17.57 14.76
N ASP A 116 4.17 -18.77 15.10
CA ASP A 116 4.55 -19.16 16.46
C ASP A 116 6.01 -18.75 16.72
N PRO A 117 6.32 -17.94 17.74
CA PRO A 117 7.70 -17.57 18.06
C PRO A 117 8.58 -18.77 18.41
N GLU A 118 8.05 -19.91 18.87
CA GLU A 118 8.85 -21.12 19.12
C GLU A 118 9.31 -21.80 17.82
N ASP A 119 8.54 -21.65 16.73
CA ASP A 119 8.90 -22.14 15.40
C ASP A 119 10.01 -21.30 14.73
N CYS A 120 10.36 -20.13 15.27
CA CYS A 120 11.53 -19.33 14.88
C CYS A 120 12.56 -19.34 16.01
N THR A 121 13.36 -20.40 16.05
CA THR A 121 14.61 -20.41 16.81
C THR A 121 15.71 -19.56 16.16
N ASP A 122 15.54 -19.18 14.89
CA ASP A 122 16.45 -18.31 14.13
C ASP A 122 15.99 -16.84 14.19
N TRP A 123 16.36 -16.14 15.27
CA TRP A 123 16.27 -14.67 15.35
C TRP A 123 17.55 -14.00 14.84
#